data_AF-A0A0C2M4F8-F1
#
_entry.id   AF-A0A0C2M4F8-F1
#
_cell.length_a   1.000
_cell.length_b   1.000
_cell.length_c   1.000
_cell.angle_alpha   90.00
_cell.angle_beta   90.00
_cell.angle_gamma   90.00
#
_symmetry.space_group_name_H-M   'P 1'
#
loop_
_entity.id
_entity.type
_entity.pdbx_description
1 polymer ?
#
loop_
_entity_poly.entity_id
_entity_poly.type
_entity_poly.pdbx_seq_one_letter_code
_entity_poly.pdbx_strand_id
1 'polypeptide(L)'
;MLIGFTVLLSLTVFLLVSVGSTAVTLFLKMYGADFCGEIENLHVLTALIGFGCVVTFLQVIGFAGTLGNSRCLQYLYTVFCMLLMMGCSLITIFLVLRWDQAKPVLSRCINFDISLRHKWNDGFVNRFQKKHHCCGLTSIHNWGFIAYPPSCCTHSPSLCIYPNQKPCAPFLAGNEQWLGIFVVGSLFTVVFLSPFVYIGMLFLRKERDYSLIAEQD
;
A
#
# COMPACT_ATOMS: atom_id res chain seq x y z
N MET A 1 28.27 -3.61 17.31
CA MET A 1 28.05 -3.26 15.89
C MET A 1 26.79 -3.91 15.33
N LEU A 2 26.60 -5.22 15.52
CA LEU A 2 25.44 -5.97 15.01
C LEU A 2 24.09 -5.45 15.54
N ILE A 3 23.97 -5.13 16.84
CA ILE A 3 22.74 -4.58 17.44
C ILE A 3 22.32 -3.26 16.78
N GLY A 4 23.27 -2.34 16.57
CA GLY A 4 23.01 -1.05 15.91
C GLY A 4 22.54 -1.21 14.47
N PHE A 5 23.11 -2.18 13.75
CA PHE A 5 22.67 -2.53 12.39
C PHE A 5 21.25 -3.13 12.37
N THR A 6 20.94 -4.06 13.28
CA THR A 6 19.60 -4.66 13.40
C THR A 6 18.55 -3.62 13.77
N VAL A 7 18.88 -2.69 14.67
CA VAL A 7 18.01 -1.57 15.06
C VAL A 7 17.78 -0.59 13.91
N LEU A 8 18.82 -0.25 13.14
CA LEU A 8 18.68 0.62 11.98
C LEU A 8 17.79 -0.02 10.90
N LEU A 9 17.96 -1.32 10.68
CA LEU A 9 17.18 -2.08 9.71
C LEU A 9 15.70 -2.16 10.12
N SER A 10 15.41 -2.43 11.39
CA SER A 10 14.02 -2.50 11.89
C SER A 10 13.32 -1.14 11.82
N LEU A 11 14.03 -0.05 12.14
CA LEU A 11 13.51 1.31 12.06
C LEU A 11 13.23 1.74 10.61
N THR A 12 14.11 1.34 9.67
CA THR A 12 13.91 1.57 8.23
C THR A 12 12.67 0.83 7.72
N VAL A 13 12.50 -0.44 8.10
CA VAL A 13 11.31 -1.23 7.73
C VAL A 13 10.04 -0.60 8.30
N PHE A 14 10.05 -0.18 9.57
CA PHE A 14 8.92 0.49 10.20
C PHE A 14 8.51 1.77 9.47
N LEU A 15 9.48 2.62 9.12
CA LEU A 15 9.22 3.85 8.35
C LEU A 15 8.62 3.55 6.98
N LEU A 16 9.17 2.58 6.26
CA LEU A 16 8.67 2.21 4.93
C LEU A 16 7.25 1.66 4.98
N VAL A 17 6.92 0.80 5.96
CA VAL A 17 5.56 0.28 6.15
C VAL A 17 4.60 1.41 6.48
N SER A 18 4.96 2.28 7.43
CA SER A 18 4.09 3.38 7.88
C SER A 18 3.81 4.39 6.77
N VAL A 19 4.84 4.82 6.04
CA VAL A 19 4.72 5.73 4.89
C VAL A 19 3.93 5.06 3.76
N GLY A 20 4.23 3.80 3.46
CA GLY A 20 3.53 3.01 2.45
C GLY A 20 2.04 2.86 2.76
N SER A 21 1.69 2.44 3.97
CA SER A 21 0.29 2.33 4.41
C SER A 21 -0.43 3.67 4.35
N THR A 22 0.19 4.75 4.82
CA THR A 22 -0.41 6.09 4.79
C THR A 22 -0.63 6.59 3.37
N ALA A 23 0.35 6.39 2.47
CA ALA A 23 0.23 6.76 1.07
C ALA A 23 -0.89 5.98 0.38
N VAL A 24 -1.02 4.67 0.65
CA VAL A 24 -2.12 3.84 0.13
C VAL A 24 -3.46 4.28 0.68
N THR A 25 -3.59 4.53 1.98
CA THR A 25 -4.84 5.00 2.59
C THR A 25 -5.25 6.38 2.05
N LEU A 26 -4.29 7.31 1.88
CA LEU A 26 -4.56 8.61 1.28
C LEU A 26 -4.96 8.50 -0.19
N PHE A 27 -4.31 7.62 -0.94
CA PHE A 27 -4.66 7.34 -2.33
C PHE A 27 -6.08 6.73 -2.42
N LEU A 28 -6.39 5.73 -1.60
CA LEU A 28 -7.72 5.13 -1.53
C LEU A 28 -8.78 6.14 -1.05
N LYS A 29 -8.44 7.10 -0.19
CA LYS A 29 -9.37 8.13 0.25
C LYS A 29 -9.62 9.21 -0.80
N MET A 30 -8.58 9.62 -1.56
CA MET A 30 -8.69 10.63 -2.61
C MET A 30 -9.33 10.09 -3.90
N TYR A 31 -8.92 8.89 -4.27
CA TYR A 31 -9.34 8.24 -5.50
C TYR A 31 -10.32 7.12 -5.17
N GLY A 32 -9.91 6.13 -4.37
CA GLY A 32 -10.62 4.86 -4.16
C GLY A 32 -12.05 4.91 -3.57
N ALA A 33 -12.45 5.96 -2.84
CA ALA A 33 -13.81 6.10 -2.30
C ALA A 33 -14.89 6.06 -3.40
N ASP A 34 -14.54 6.45 -4.63
CA ASP A 34 -15.45 6.41 -5.79
C ASP A 34 -15.16 5.25 -6.78
N PHE A 35 -14.09 4.45 -6.57
CA PHE A 35 -13.66 3.44 -7.56
C PHE A 35 -14.44 2.12 -7.45
N CYS A 36 -14.90 1.76 -6.26
CA CYS A 36 -15.74 0.59 -6.07
C CYS A 36 -16.56 0.81 -4.78
N GLY A 37 -17.84 1.16 -4.91
CA GLY A 37 -18.75 1.28 -3.74
C GLY A 37 -18.86 -0.02 -2.93
N GLU A 38 -18.52 -1.15 -3.56
CA GLU A 38 -18.34 -2.44 -2.90
C GLU A 38 -17.18 -2.43 -1.88
N ILE A 39 -16.07 -1.71 -2.12
CA ILE A 39 -14.92 -1.64 -1.20
C ILE A 39 -15.27 -0.85 0.08
N GLU A 40 -16.13 0.15 -0.04
CA GLU A 40 -16.66 0.91 1.10
C GLU A 40 -17.58 0.04 1.97
N ASN A 41 -18.44 -0.78 1.36
CA ASN A 41 -19.28 -1.74 2.07
C ASN A 41 -18.52 -2.94 2.65
N LEU A 42 -17.42 -3.36 2.02
CA LEU A 42 -16.68 -4.57 2.42
C LEU A 42 -15.65 -4.33 3.54
N HIS A 43 -15.66 -3.14 4.19
CA HIS A 43 -14.74 -2.77 5.27
C HIS A 43 -13.25 -2.98 4.94
N VAL A 44 -12.86 -3.03 3.67
CA VAL A 44 -11.48 -3.37 3.25
C VAL A 44 -10.50 -2.30 3.71
N LEU A 45 -10.90 -1.03 3.65
CA LEU A 45 -10.11 0.08 4.17
C LEU A 45 -9.88 -0.07 5.69
N THR A 46 -10.95 -0.41 6.42
CA THR A 46 -10.90 -0.66 7.87
C THR A 46 -10.03 -1.87 8.21
N ALA A 47 -10.10 -2.93 7.43
CA ALA A 47 -9.27 -4.12 7.58
C ALA A 47 -7.79 -3.84 7.29
N LEU A 48 -7.48 -3.04 6.26
CA LEU A 48 -6.12 -2.65 5.91
C LEU A 48 -5.49 -1.75 6.99
N ILE A 49 -6.25 -0.80 7.52
CA ILE A 49 -5.84 0.02 8.67
C ILE A 49 -5.61 -0.88 9.89
N GLY A 50 -6.54 -1.79 10.19
CA GLY A 50 -6.41 -2.74 11.30
C GLY A 50 -5.15 -3.61 11.17
N PHE A 51 -4.88 -4.13 9.98
CA PHE A 51 -3.68 -4.91 9.69
C PHE A 51 -2.39 -4.08 9.88
N GLY A 52 -2.38 -2.83 9.38
CA GLY A 52 -1.27 -1.90 9.61
C GLY A 52 -1.00 -1.62 11.09
N CYS A 53 -2.06 -1.45 11.90
CA CYS A 53 -1.96 -1.29 13.35
C CYS A 53 -1.36 -2.52 14.04
N VAL A 54 -1.76 -3.73 13.65
CA VAL A 54 -1.20 -4.96 14.23
C VAL A 54 0.28 -5.09 13.91
N VAL A 55 0.66 -4.85 12.64
CA VAL A 55 2.08 -4.93 12.21
C VAL A 55 2.93 -3.89 12.93
N THR A 56 2.46 -2.65 13.05
CA THR A 56 3.19 -1.59 13.78
C THR A 56 3.34 -1.90 15.27
N PHE A 57 2.30 -2.44 15.91
CA PHE A 57 2.38 -2.89 17.30
C PHE A 57 3.44 -3.98 17.50
N LEU A 58 3.48 -4.98 16.61
CA LEU A 58 4.51 -6.01 16.65
C LEU A 58 5.92 -5.43 16.47
N GLN A 59 6.10 -4.46 15.57
CA GLN A 59 7.40 -3.78 15.39
C GLN A 59 7.87 -3.06 16.67
N VAL A 60 6.95 -2.42 17.40
CA VAL A 60 7.27 -1.79 18.70
C VAL A 60 7.72 -2.83 19.73
N ILE A 61 7.06 -3.99 19.79
CA ILE A 61 7.49 -5.10 20.68
C ILE A 61 8.87 -5.61 20.27
N GLY A 62 9.14 -5.81 18.97
CA GLY A 62 10.44 -6.25 18.48
C GLY A 62 11.57 -5.27 18.80
N PHE A 63 11.30 -3.97 18.64
CA PHE A 63 12.24 -2.90 18.98
C PHE A 63 12.49 -2.82 20.49
N ALA A 64 11.42 -2.81 21.31
CA ALA A 64 11.52 -2.81 22.77
C ALA A 64 12.21 -4.08 23.30
N GLY A 65 11.97 -5.24 22.68
CA GLY A 65 12.64 -6.49 23.01
C GLY A 65 14.14 -6.43 22.75
N THR A 66 14.57 -5.74 21.69
CA THR A 66 15.98 -5.56 21.35
C THR A 66 16.67 -4.57 22.29
N LEU A 67 16.03 -3.44 22.61
CA LEU A 67 16.59 -2.43 23.52
C LEU A 67 16.58 -2.88 24.99
N GLY A 68 15.46 -3.42 25.46
CA GLY A 68 15.30 -3.91 26.83
C GLY A 68 15.96 -5.25 27.10
N ASN A 69 16.66 -5.81 26.10
CA ASN A 69 17.33 -7.10 26.15
C ASN A 69 16.44 -8.27 26.64
N SER A 70 15.12 -8.14 26.50
CA SER A 70 14.15 -9.07 27.08
C SER A 70 13.94 -10.26 26.17
N ARG A 71 14.37 -11.44 26.63
CA ARG A 71 14.19 -12.71 25.92
C ARG A 71 12.73 -13.03 25.62
N CYS A 72 11.83 -12.69 26.54
CA CYS A 72 10.39 -12.94 26.38
C CYS A 72 9.79 -12.11 25.25
N LEU A 73 10.08 -10.81 25.19
CA LEU A 73 9.57 -9.93 24.13
C LEU A 73 10.12 -10.31 22.75
N GLN A 74 11.40 -10.66 22.66
CA GLN A 74 12.01 -11.12 21.41
C GLN A 74 11.34 -12.42 20.92
N TYR A 75 11.10 -13.38 21.81
CA TYR A 75 10.43 -14.63 21.48
C TYR A 75 8.99 -14.41 21.02
N LEU A 76 8.23 -13.59 21.75
CA LEU A 76 6.85 -13.29 21.43
C LEU A 76 6.74 -12.62 20.05
N TYR A 77 7.58 -11.62 19.78
CA TYR A 77 7.69 -10.98 18.47
C TYR A 77 7.98 -12.01 17.36
N THR A 78 8.98 -12.86 17.56
CA THR A 78 9.35 -13.91 16.59
C THR A 78 8.18 -14.84 16.26
N VAL A 79 7.47 -15.36 17.26
CA VAL A 79 6.38 -16.32 17.04
C VAL A 79 5.25 -15.67 16.25
N PHE A 80 4.83 -14.46 16.62
CA PHE A 80 3.77 -13.74 15.91
C PHE A 80 4.16 -13.38 14.47
N CYS A 81 5.40 -12.96 14.24
CA CYS A 81 5.89 -12.70 12.88
C CYS A 81 5.90 -13.97 12.02
N MET A 82 6.30 -15.12 12.57
CA MET A 82 6.28 -16.39 11.83
C MET A 82 4.87 -16.80 11.41
N LEU A 83 3.90 -16.67 12.33
CA LEU A 83 2.48 -16.95 12.03
C LEU A 83 1.93 -16.02 10.95
N LEU A 84 2.25 -14.73 11.02
CA LEU A 84 1.84 -13.74 10.00
C LEU A 84 2.41 -14.06 8.63
N MET A 85 3.71 -14.36 8.54
CA MET A 85 4.37 -14.71 7.27
C MET A 85 3.78 -15.98 6.65
N MET A 86 3.48 -16.97 7.48
CA MET A 86 2.82 -18.20 7.04
C MET A 86 1.39 -17.92 6.53
N GLY A 87 0.61 -17.12 7.25
CA GLY A 87 -0.73 -16.70 6.83
C GLY A 87 -0.73 -15.93 5.51
N CYS A 88 0.15 -14.93 5.37
CA CYS A 88 0.28 -14.15 4.13
C CYS A 88 0.66 -15.06 2.95
N SER A 89 1.59 -15.98 3.13
CA SER A 89 2.01 -16.91 2.07
C SER A 89 0.87 -17.82 1.61
N LEU A 90 0.07 -18.35 2.55
CA LEU A 90 -1.10 -19.18 2.24
C LEU A 90 -2.16 -18.39 1.46
N ILE A 91 -2.43 -17.15 1.86
CA ILE A 91 -3.37 -16.26 1.17
C ILE A 91 -2.87 -15.97 -0.25
N THR A 92 -1.58 -15.66 -0.42
CA THR A 92 -1.00 -15.40 -1.74
C THR A 92 -1.11 -16.62 -2.64
N ILE A 93 -0.76 -17.82 -2.16
CA ILE A 93 -0.87 -19.06 -2.92
C ILE A 93 -2.34 -19.28 -3.33
N PHE A 94 -3.29 -19.11 -2.41
CA PHE A 94 -4.71 -19.24 -2.70
C PHE A 94 -5.17 -18.24 -3.78
N LEU A 95 -4.75 -16.98 -3.69
CA LEU A 95 -5.07 -15.94 -4.67
C LEU A 95 -4.49 -16.25 -6.05
N VAL A 96 -3.27 -16.77 -6.13
CA VAL A 96 -2.63 -17.17 -7.39
C VAL A 96 -3.35 -18.38 -8.00
N LEU A 97 -3.70 -19.39 -7.20
CA LEU A 97 -4.44 -20.56 -7.68
C LEU A 97 -5.86 -20.21 -8.14
N ARG A 98 -6.48 -19.20 -7.55
CA ARG A 98 -7.82 -18.70 -7.91
C ARG A 98 -7.77 -17.46 -8.80
N TRP A 99 -6.62 -17.14 -9.40
CA TRP A 99 -6.42 -15.89 -10.13
C TRP A 99 -7.41 -15.72 -11.28
N ASP A 100 -7.73 -16.80 -11.99
CA ASP A 100 -8.69 -16.77 -13.09
C ASP A 100 -10.14 -16.50 -12.63
N GLN A 101 -10.47 -16.79 -11.37
CA GLN A 101 -11.75 -16.42 -10.74
C GLN A 101 -11.71 -15.03 -10.09
N ALA A 102 -10.53 -14.55 -9.71
CA ALA A 102 -10.33 -13.19 -9.17
C ALA A 102 -10.34 -12.11 -10.27
N LYS A 103 -9.86 -12.43 -11.48
CA LYS A 103 -9.89 -11.55 -12.65
C LYS A 103 -11.24 -10.89 -12.92
N PRO A 104 -12.39 -11.61 -12.98
CA PRO A 104 -13.68 -10.99 -13.25
C PRO A 104 -14.18 -10.08 -12.11
N VAL A 105 -13.80 -10.34 -10.86
CA VAL A 105 -14.14 -9.48 -9.71
C VAL A 105 -13.33 -8.18 -9.77
N LEU A 106 -12.02 -8.30 -10.05
CA LEU A 106 -11.14 -7.15 -10.21
C LEU A 106 -11.50 -6.33 -11.44
N SER A 107 -11.81 -6.96 -12.57
CA SER A 107 -12.23 -6.28 -13.80
C SER A 107 -13.60 -5.63 -13.65
N ARG A 108 -14.50 -6.19 -12.82
CA ARG A 108 -15.78 -5.55 -12.48
C ARG A 108 -15.59 -4.28 -11.65
N CYS A 109 -14.61 -4.22 -10.74
CA CYS A 109 -14.25 -2.96 -10.07
C CYS A 109 -13.55 -1.95 -11.00
N ILE A 110 -12.79 -2.40 -12.01
CA ILE A 110 -12.12 -1.49 -12.98
C ILE A 110 -13.10 -0.88 -14.00
N ASN A 111 -14.20 -1.58 -14.30
CA ASN A 111 -15.19 -1.16 -15.30
C ASN A 111 -16.37 -0.33 -14.73
N PHE A 112 -16.29 0.18 -13.49
CA PHE A 112 -17.36 1.04 -12.99
C PHE A 112 -17.30 2.46 -13.58
N ASP A 113 -18.48 2.96 -13.93
CA ASP A 113 -18.69 4.31 -14.43
C ASP A 113 -18.51 5.31 -13.28
N ILE A 114 -17.26 5.69 -13.02
CA ILE A 114 -16.90 6.67 -12.00
C ILE A 114 -17.54 8.00 -12.42
N SER A 115 -18.55 8.44 -11.69
CA SER A 115 -19.15 9.74 -11.96
C SER A 115 -18.22 10.84 -11.45
N LEU A 116 -17.57 11.57 -12.36
CA LEU A 116 -16.75 12.74 -12.02
C LEU A 116 -17.60 13.98 -11.72
N ARG A 117 -18.93 13.87 -11.77
CA ARG A 117 -19.87 14.99 -11.65
C ARG A 117 -19.63 15.88 -10.43
N HIS A 118 -19.29 15.27 -9.29
CA HIS A 118 -19.00 15.99 -8.04
C HIS A 118 -17.59 16.61 -7.98
N LYS A 119 -16.68 16.19 -8.87
CA LYS A 119 -15.27 16.65 -8.94
C LYS A 119 -15.04 17.71 -10.03
N TRP A 120 -16.09 18.40 -10.46
CA TRP A 120 -16.06 19.42 -11.52
C TRP A 120 -15.01 20.52 -11.29
N ASN A 121 -14.86 20.97 -10.04
CA ASN A 121 -13.91 22.02 -9.67
C ASN A 121 -12.68 21.48 -8.93
N ASP A 122 -12.40 20.18 -9.04
CA ASP A 122 -11.25 19.59 -8.37
C ASP A 122 -9.94 20.02 -9.04
N GLY A 123 -9.10 20.72 -8.28
CA GLY A 123 -7.86 21.30 -8.78
C GLY A 123 -6.81 20.27 -9.22
N PHE A 124 -6.88 19.03 -8.71
CA PHE A 124 -6.01 17.94 -9.13
C PHE A 124 -6.48 17.37 -10.47
N VAL A 125 -7.76 16.96 -10.56
CA VAL A 125 -8.36 16.39 -11.78
C VAL A 125 -8.20 17.36 -12.94
N ASN A 126 -8.50 18.63 -12.72
CA ASN A 126 -8.44 19.66 -13.76
C ASN A 126 -7.00 19.91 -14.26
N ARG A 127 -6.02 19.87 -13.36
CA ARG A 127 -4.60 20.03 -13.73
C ARG A 127 -4.07 18.81 -14.46
N PHE A 128 -4.48 17.62 -14.04
CA PHE A 128 -4.10 16.35 -14.66
C PHE A 128 -4.63 16.24 -16.09
N GLN A 129 -5.93 16.53 -16.27
CA GLN A 129 -6.59 16.55 -17.59
C GLN A 129 -5.94 17.54 -18.56
N LYS A 130 -5.59 18.75 -18.09
CA LYS A 130 -4.85 19.73 -18.89
C LYS A 130 -3.45 19.25 -19.28
N LYS A 131 -2.73 18.66 -18.33
CA LYS A 131 -1.35 18.19 -18.53
C LYS A 131 -1.27 17.04 -19.54
N HIS A 132 -2.22 16.12 -19.49
CA HIS A 132 -2.21 14.90 -20.31
C HIS A 132 -3.16 14.95 -21.51
N HIS A 133 -3.84 16.07 -21.75
CA HIS A 133 -4.80 16.26 -22.84
C HIS A 133 -5.82 15.11 -22.93
N CYS A 134 -6.39 14.76 -21.78
CA CYS A 134 -7.35 13.67 -21.62
C CYS A 134 -8.62 14.20 -20.94
N CYS A 135 -9.74 13.49 -21.07
CA CYS A 135 -10.99 13.86 -20.43
C CYS A 135 -11.74 12.65 -19.87
N GLY A 136 -12.18 12.79 -18.62
CA GLY A 136 -12.77 11.69 -17.87
C GLY A 136 -11.72 10.65 -17.47
N LEU A 137 -12.07 9.75 -16.56
CA LEU A 137 -11.14 8.73 -16.10
C LEU A 137 -11.07 7.59 -17.12
N THR A 138 -12.16 6.85 -17.28
CA THR A 138 -12.29 5.76 -18.24
C THR A 138 -12.97 6.21 -19.54
N SER A 139 -13.78 7.27 -19.47
CA SER A 139 -14.49 7.83 -20.62
C SER A 139 -14.91 9.28 -20.36
N ILE A 140 -15.13 10.06 -21.43
CA ILE A 140 -15.73 11.39 -21.34
C ILE A 140 -17.12 11.37 -20.67
N HIS A 141 -17.83 10.24 -20.77
CA HIS A 141 -19.16 10.05 -20.21
C HIS A 141 -19.19 10.08 -18.68
N ASN A 142 -18.03 9.91 -18.04
CA ASN A 142 -17.90 10.04 -16.59
C ASN A 142 -18.39 11.40 -16.06
N TRP A 143 -18.46 12.45 -16.90
CA TRP A 143 -18.99 13.77 -16.53
C TRP A 143 -20.52 13.90 -16.57
N GLY A 144 -21.26 12.91 -17.08
CA GLY A 144 -22.73 12.87 -17.03
C GLY A 144 -23.48 13.65 -18.13
N PHE A 145 -22.76 14.11 -19.17
CA PHE A 145 -23.24 14.76 -20.40
C PHE A 145 -23.74 16.23 -20.31
N ILE A 146 -23.67 16.90 -21.48
CA ILE A 146 -24.05 18.29 -21.86
C ILE A 146 -22.91 19.31 -21.77
N ALA A 147 -22.08 19.27 -20.73
CA ALA A 147 -20.91 20.14 -20.64
C ALA A 147 -19.76 19.41 -19.95
N TYR A 148 -18.54 19.77 -20.33
CA TYR A 148 -17.32 19.24 -19.73
C TYR A 148 -16.59 20.37 -18.99
N PRO A 149 -15.74 20.05 -18.00
CA PRO A 149 -14.93 21.07 -17.36
C PRO A 149 -13.94 21.67 -18.38
N PRO A 150 -13.54 22.95 -18.22
CA PRO A 150 -12.57 23.60 -19.10
C PRO A 150 -11.24 22.84 -19.24
N SER A 151 -10.88 22.04 -18.25
CA SER A 151 -9.69 21.16 -18.26
C SER A 151 -9.72 20.08 -19.34
N CYS A 152 -10.90 19.68 -19.78
CA CYS A 152 -11.09 18.67 -20.83
C CYS A 152 -10.89 19.22 -22.25
N CYS A 153 -10.86 20.54 -22.44
CA CYS A 153 -10.74 21.19 -23.74
C CYS A 153 -9.38 21.85 -23.92
N THR A 154 -8.85 21.80 -25.14
CA THR A 154 -7.70 22.61 -25.55
C THR A 154 -8.05 24.09 -25.40
N HIS A 155 -7.16 24.89 -24.82
CA HIS A 155 -7.32 26.32 -24.52
C HIS A 155 -8.29 26.71 -23.38
N SER A 156 -8.85 25.76 -22.64
CA SER A 156 -9.67 26.05 -21.45
C SER A 156 -10.78 27.11 -21.66
N PRO A 157 -11.66 26.97 -22.67
CA PRO A 157 -12.80 27.86 -22.83
C PRO A 157 -13.72 27.81 -21.59
N SER A 158 -14.46 28.90 -21.34
CA SER A 158 -15.43 29.00 -20.23
C SER A 158 -16.51 27.92 -20.28
N LEU A 159 -16.79 27.36 -21.46
CA LEU A 159 -17.71 26.25 -21.68
C LEU A 159 -17.06 25.26 -22.65
N CYS A 160 -16.76 24.04 -22.19
CA CYS A 160 -16.15 23.00 -23.00
C CYS A 160 -17.22 22.10 -23.61
N ILE A 161 -17.36 22.17 -24.94
CA ILE A 161 -18.33 21.39 -25.73
C ILE A 161 -17.64 20.24 -26.48
N TYR A 162 -16.37 20.43 -26.88
CA TYR A 162 -15.56 19.46 -27.62
C TYR A 162 -14.39 18.97 -26.76
N PRO A 163 -14.61 17.99 -25.86
CA PRO A 163 -13.57 17.48 -24.98
C PRO A 163 -12.56 16.62 -25.74
N ASN A 164 -11.37 16.48 -25.17
CA ASN A 164 -10.41 15.47 -25.58
C ASN A 164 -11.03 14.07 -25.47
N GLN A 165 -11.02 13.30 -26.56
CA GLN A 165 -11.64 11.96 -26.56
C GLN A 165 -10.80 10.88 -25.84
N LYS A 166 -9.55 11.19 -25.50
CA LYS A 166 -8.66 10.24 -24.83
C LYS A 166 -9.02 10.13 -23.35
N PRO A 167 -9.23 8.91 -22.81
CA PRO A 167 -9.44 8.72 -21.38
C PRO A 167 -8.15 8.98 -20.59
N CYS A 168 -8.27 9.45 -19.35
CA CYS A 168 -7.12 9.70 -18.47
C CYS A 168 -6.57 8.45 -17.78
N ALA A 169 -7.35 7.37 -17.70
CA ALA A 169 -7.00 6.09 -17.08
C ALA A 169 -5.65 5.52 -17.55
N PRO A 170 -5.30 5.45 -18.85
CA PRO A 170 -3.98 4.96 -19.27
C PRO A 170 -2.81 5.83 -18.78
N PHE A 171 -3.03 7.14 -18.59
CA PHE A 171 -2.01 8.04 -18.04
C PHE A 171 -1.93 7.97 -16.52
N LEU A 172 -3.06 7.67 -15.86
CA LEU A 172 -3.07 7.28 -14.45
C LEU A 172 -2.32 5.96 -14.30
N ALA A 173 -2.67 4.92 -15.05
CA ALA A 173 -2.05 3.59 -15.04
C ALA A 173 -0.54 3.62 -15.36
N GLY A 174 -0.13 4.46 -16.33
CA GLY A 174 1.28 4.70 -16.64
C GLY A 174 2.06 5.39 -15.50
N ASN A 175 1.37 6.12 -14.61
CA ASN A 175 1.93 6.70 -13.40
C ASN A 175 1.68 5.82 -12.15
N GLU A 176 0.70 4.91 -12.19
CA GLU A 176 0.38 3.90 -11.16
C GLU A 176 1.37 2.75 -11.14
N GLN A 177 2.18 2.56 -12.18
CA GLN A 177 3.37 1.71 -12.07
C GLN A 177 4.19 2.10 -10.84
N TRP A 178 4.37 3.40 -10.55
CA TRP A 178 5.10 3.81 -9.34
C TRP A 178 4.37 3.42 -8.06
N LEU A 179 3.05 3.62 -7.96
CA LEU A 179 2.30 3.25 -6.75
C LEU A 179 2.22 1.74 -6.54
N GLY A 180 1.96 0.97 -7.60
CA GLY A 180 2.01 -0.48 -7.58
C GLY A 180 3.41 -0.99 -7.23
N ILE A 181 4.47 -0.38 -7.78
CA ILE A 181 5.87 -0.67 -7.42
C ILE A 181 6.16 -0.26 -5.97
N PHE A 182 5.60 0.84 -5.44
CA PHE A 182 5.77 1.22 -4.04
C PHE A 182 5.04 0.25 -3.11
N VAL A 183 3.82 -0.19 -3.45
CA VAL A 183 3.05 -1.12 -2.62
C VAL A 183 3.63 -2.52 -2.67
N VAL A 184 3.80 -3.07 -3.87
CA VAL A 184 4.43 -4.38 -4.07
C VAL A 184 5.86 -4.35 -3.59
N GLY A 185 6.61 -3.28 -3.87
CA GLY A 185 7.97 -3.08 -3.40
C GLY A 185 8.04 -2.96 -1.87
N SER A 186 7.11 -2.27 -1.21
CA SER A 186 7.06 -2.20 0.26
C SER A 186 6.74 -3.55 0.87
N LEU A 187 5.76 -4.29 0.34
CA LEU A 187 5.43 -5.64 0.78
C LEU A 187 6.60 -6.61 0.55
N PHE A 188 7.24 -6.53 -0.62
CA PHE A 188 8.41 -7.33 -0.96
C PHE A 188 9.59 -6.98 -0.04
N THR A 189 9.82 -5.70 0.21
CA THR A 189 10.88 -5.24 1.11
C THR A 189 10.63 -5.72 2.55
N VAL A 190 9.39 -5.71 3.03
CA VAL A 190 9.01 -6.25 4.35
C VAL A 190 9.23 -7.77 4.40
N VAL A 191 8.81 -8.50 3.37
CA VAL A 191 8.95 -9.96 3.29
C VAL A 191 10.42 -10.38 3.17
N PHE A 192 11.26 -9.62 2.46
CA PHE A 192 12.66 -9.96 2.26
C PHE A 192 13.60 -9.42 3.34
N LEU A 193 13.33 -8.24 3.93
CA LEU A 193 14.15 -7.70 5.01
C LEU A 193 13.78 -8.27 6.39
N SER A 194 12.55 -8.72 6.62
CA SER A 194 12.18 -9.34 7.89
C SER A 194 12.97 -10.62 8.24
N PRO A 195 13.33 -11.52 7.30
CA PRO A 195 14.27 -12.61 7.54
C PRO A 195 15.66 -12.14 7.97
N PHE A 196 16.17 -11.03 7.42
CA PHE A 196 17.49 -10.51 7.82
C PHE A 196 17.46 -9.94 9.24
N VAL A 197 16.39 -9.23 9.61
CA VAL A 197 16.16 -8.82 11.00
C VAL A 197 16.07 -10.06 11.91
N TYR A 198 15.35 -11.09 11.47
CA TYR A 198 15.18 -12.34 12.20
C TYR A 198 16.49 -13.08 12.45
N ILE A 199 17.28 -13.30 11.39
CA ILE A 199 18.59 -13.94 11.47
C ILE A 199 19.53 -13.10 12.37
N GLY A 200 19.52 -11.78 12.23
CA GLY A 200 20.29 -10.88 13.09
C GLY A 200 19.95 -11.06 14.57
N MET A 201 18.66 -11.14 14.92
CA MET A 201 18.23 -11.39 16.30
C MET A 201 18.62 -12.78 16.81
N LEU A 202 18.55 -13.83 15.98
CA LEU A 202 19.00 -15.17 16.36
C LEU A 202 20.51 -15.23 16.61
N PHE A 203 21.31 -14.56 15.78
CA PHE A 203 22.75 -14.46 15.99
C PHE A 203 23.09 -13.69 17.26
N LEU A 204 22.42 -12.56 17.52
CA LEU A 204 22.57 -11.80 18.76
C LEU A 204 22.21 -12.61 20.01
N ARG A 205 21.20 -13.48 19.91
CA ARG A 205 20.83 -14.38 21.00
C ARG A 205 21.92 -15.42 21.25
N LYS A 206 22.41 -16.07 20.18
CA LYS A 206 23.44 -17.11 20.28
C LYS A 206 24.74 -16.56 20.88
N GLU A 207 25.19 -15.40 20.44
CA GLU A 207 26.41 -14.73 20.95
C GLU A 207 26.28 -14.38 22.45
N ARG A 208 25.07 -14.03 22.90
CA ARG A 208 24.78 -13.72 24.31
C ARG A 208 24.74 -14.96 25.20
N ASP A 209 24.18 -16.06 24.71
CA ASP A 209 24.15 -17.30 25.50
C ASP A 209 25.57 -17.86 25.71
N TYR A 210 26.50 -17.69 24.75
CA TYR A 210 27.91 -18.05 24.94
C TYR A 210 28.65 -17.17 25.94
N SER A 211 28.39 -15.86 25.97
CA SER A 211 29.06 -14.96 26.92
C SER A 211 28.64 -15.23 28.37
N LEU A 212 27.38 -15.58 28.62
CA LEU A 212 26.92 -15.97 29.96
C LEU A 212 27.53 -17.29 30.44
N ILE A 213 27.78 -18.24 29.53
CA ILE A 213 28.45 -19.51 29.87
C ILE A 213 29.93 -19.27 30.18
N ALA A 214 30.59 -18.40 29.40
CA ALA A 214 32.01 -18.08 29.58
C ALA A 214 32.32 -17.28 30.86
N GLU A 215 31.32 -16.65 31.48
CA GLU A 215 31.49 -15.93 32.76
C GLU A 215 31.27 -16.84 33.99
N GLN A 216 30.87 -18.09 33.75
CA GLN A 216 30.58 -19.09 34.78
C GLN A 216 31.65 -20.17 34.91
N ASP A 217 32.64 -20.18 34.00
CA ASP A 217 33.88 -20.99 34.02
C ASP A 217 35.08 -20.14 34.46
#